data_AF-A0A6G4XD59-F1
#
_entry.id   AF-A0A6G4XD59-F1
#
_cell.length_a   1.000
_cell.length_b   1.000
_cell.length_c   1.000
_cell.angle_alpha   90.00
_cell.angle_beta   90.00
_cell.angle_gamma   90.00
#
_symmetry.space_group_name_H-M   'P 1'
#
loop_
_entity.id
_entity.type
_entity.pdbx_description
1 polymer ?
#
loop_
_entity_poly.entity_id
_entity_poly.type
_entity_poly.pdbx_seq_one_letter_code
_entity_poly.pdbx_strand_id
1 'polypeptide(L)'
;MAEQRLSEYVAGELSRTDWEVLGHAYGPAGDIPPYLAGLLDSDADRQSEALGMLDMAVLHQGSLYSATPPAALFVAAVLDHPRTLAEHESHYPWDERTRPLRAALIEWLGQIADCAAYGETTGGEDSNDPGVTAACRAVRPALYQSVQRYLSDPHPAIREAAVGTVTHLLRAPELAEHIPHAAGHLRHTLAHSPSRRERATCAVTLGLWGQDTTAYLDDPDPAVATCAALADRNAGEAKATALLLAALEHPAEADAWFRPHLPHFDGWFRFTLLRVALERTTLEELLPAALAMLRMSSHFTVEWDWGPLMVKAFPDGHRAPLTQAQRTFLRAALEHDDDWGNTAGRIIWLRKAGLPSEREALCELL
;
A
#
# COMPACT_ATOMS: atom_id res chain seq x y z
N MET A 1 33.67 15.08 -12.98
CA MET A 1 34.43 14.02 -12.27
C MET A 1 33.53 13.09 -11.45
N ALA A 2 32.60 13.59 -10.62
CA ALA A 2 31.69 12.71 -9.86
C ALA A 2 30.68 11.96 -10.75
N GLU A 3 30.05 12.66 -11.70
CA GLU A 3 29.08 12.07 -12.65
C GLU A 3 29.72 10.97 -13.52
N GLN A 4 30.90 11.23 -14.09
CA GLN A 4 31.64 10.26 -14.90
C GLN A 4 32.04 9.00 -14.11
N ARG A 5 32.40 9.13 -12.82
CA ARG A 5 32.71 7.98 -11.95
C ARG A 5 31.48 7.16 -11.60
N LEU A 6 30.33 7.82 -11.41
CA LEU A 6 29.05 7.13 -11.20
C LEU A 6 28.61 6.40 -12.48
N SER A 7 28.75 7.03 -13.65
CA SER A 7 28.47 6.37 -14.94
C SER A 7 29.38 5.15 -15.21
N GLU A 8 30.68 5.24 -14.90
CA GLU A 8 31.62 4.12 -15.00
C GLU A 8 31.30 3.00 -14.01
N TYR A 9 30.91 3.34 -12.77
CA TYR A 9 30.45 2.38 -11.76
C TYR A 9 29.17 1.66 -12.20
N VAL A 10 28.18 2.41 -12.70
CA VAL A 10 26.89 1.90 -13.19
C VAL A 10 27.08 0.96 -14.37
N ALA A 11 27.92 1.34 -15.36
CA ALA A 11 28.27 0.46 -16.47
C ALA A 11 29.04 -0.80 -15.99
N GLY A 12 29.90 -0.63 -14.99
CA GLY A 12 30.59 -1.73 -14.31
C GLY A 12 29.61 -2.71 -13.68
N GLU A 13 28.65 -2.26 -12.89
CA GLU A 13 27.69 -3.15 -12.23
C GLU A 13 26.75 -3.86 -13.22
N LEU A 14 26.29 -3.19 -14.28
CA LEU A 14 25.51 -3.87 -15.34
C LEU A 14 26.29 -5.01 -16.00
N SER A 15 27.61 -4.84 -16.19
CA SER A 15 28.47 -5.84 -16.83
C SER A 15 28.86 -7.01 -15.91
N ARG A 16 28.68 -6.87 -14.59
CA ARG A 16 29.04 -7.90 -13.60
C ARG A 16 27.92 -8.90 -13.34
N THR A 17 26.68 -8.52 -13.64
CA THR A 17 25.53 -9.40 -13.55
C THR A 17 25.36 -10.15 -14.87
N ASP A 18 25.30 -11.48 -14.81
CA ASP A 18 24.96 -12.31 -15.96
C ASP A 18 23.44 -12.33 -16.13
N TRP A 19 22.90 -11.39 -16.90
CA TRP A 19 21.46 -11.19 -17.07
C TRP A 19 20.78 -12.30 -17.88
N GLU A 20 21.53 -12.99 -18.75
CA GLU A 20 21.01 -14.07 -19.61
C GLU A 20 20.57 -15.31 -18.81
N VAL A 21 21.15 -15.51 -17.61
CA VAL A 21 20.79 -16.62 -16.72
C VAL A 21 19.71 -16.25 -15.70
N LEU A 22 19.35 -14.97 -15.61
CA LEU A 22 18.27 -14.49 -14.76
C LEU A 22 16.95 -14.50 -15.54
N GLY A 23 15.84 -14.55 -14.82
CA GLY A 23 14.50 -14.51 -15.37
C GLY A 23 13.72 -13.31 -14.85
N HIS A 24 12.72 -12.90 -15.61
CA HIS A 24 11.67 -11.97 -15.24
C HIS A 24 10.32 -12.52 -15.77
N ALA A 25 9.24 -11.74 -15.69
CA ALA A 25 7.89 -12.18 -16.02
C ALA A 25 7.67 -12.78 -17.43
N TYR A 26 8.54 -12.46 -18.40
CA TYR A 26 8.40 -12.88 -19.79
C TYR A 26 9.51 -13.81 -20.28
N GLY A 27 10.40 -14.27 -19.39
CA GLY A 27 11.49 -15.19 -19.72
C GLY A 27 12.87 -14.68 -19.27
N PRO A 28 13.95 -15.03 -20.01
CA PRO A 28 15.31 -14.61 -19.69
C PRO A 28 15.48 -13.08 -19.69
N ALA A 29 16.32 -12.57 -18.79
CA ALA A 29 16.43 -11.14 -18.50
C ALA A 29 17.54 -10.38 -19.23
N GLY A 30 18.02 -10.91 -20.36
CA GLY A 30 19.05 -10.27 -21.19
C GLY A 30 18.64 -8.90 -21.77
N ASP A 31 17.35 -8.60 -21.79
CA ASP A 31 16.75 -7.33 -22.24
C ASP A 31 16.61 -6.26 -21.14
N ILE A 32 16.87 -6.59 -19.87
CA ILE A 32 16.78 -5.66 -18.73
C ILE A 32 17.88 -4.57 -18.70
N PRO A 33 19.16 -4.84 -19.04
CA PRO A 33 20.22 -3.83 -18.94
C PRO A 33 19.98 -2.55 -19.73
N PRO A 34 19.45 -2.58 -20.98
CA PRO A 34 19.02 -1.36 -21.68
C PRO A 34 18.01 -0.51 -20.90
N TYR A 35 17.02 -1.12 -20.24
CA TYR A 35 16.04 -0.39 -19.44
C TYR A 35 16.69 0.25 -18.19
N LEU A 36 17.57 -0.48 -17.50
CA LEU A 36 18.32 0.08 -16.37
C LEU A 36 19.19 1.28 -16.79
N ALA A 37 19.85 1.21 -17.95
CA ALA A 37 20.59 2.34 -18.50
C ALA A 37 19.65 3.52 -18.88
N GLY A 38 18.45 3.23 -19.38
CA GLY A 38 17.42 4.21 -19.75
C GLY A 38 16.91 5.06 -18.58
N LEU A 39 16.98 4.57 -17.33
CA LEU A 39 16.70 5.37 -16.13
C LEU A 39 17.62 6.59 -15.99
N LEU A 40 18.79 6.54 -16.65
CA LEU A 40 19.76 7.60 -16.69
C LEU A 40 19.78 8.30 -18.04
N ASP A 41 18.76 8.20 -18.88
CA ASP A 41 18.67 8.99 -20.11
C ASP A 41 18.50 10.50 -19.78
N SER A 42 18.83 11.37 -20.73
CA SER A 42 18.52 12.81 -20.65
C SER A 42 17.06 13.12 -20.97
N ASP A 43 16.37 12.21 -21.65
CA ASP A 43 14.97 12.30 -22.03
C ASP A 43 14.06 11.69 -20.95
N ALA A 44 13.16 12.50 -20.39
CA ALA A 44 12.24 12.09 -19.34
C ALA A 44 11.23 11.03 -19.81
N ASP A 45 10.85 11.03 -21.10
CA ASP A 45 9.91 10.03 -21.64
C ASP A 45 10.58 8.65 -21.69
N ARG A 46 11.87 8.61 -22.04
CA ARG A 46 12.68 7.39 -22.01
C ARG A 46 12.91 6.88 -20.59
N GLN A 47 13.11 7.78 -19.63
CA GLN A 47 13.19 7.40 -18.22
C GLN A 47 11.88 6.78 -17.72
N SER A 48 10.75 7.38 -18.10
CA SER A 48 9.42 6.89 -17.76
C SER A 48 9.14 5.51 -18.36
N GLU A 49 9.42 5.34 -19.66
CA GLU A 49 9.32 4.05 -20.34
C GLU A 49 10.20 3.00 -19.67
N ALA A 50 11.46 3.33 -19.37
CA ALA A 50 12.38 2.43 -18.69
C ALA A 50 11.84 1.96 -17.33
N LEU A 51 11.31 2.86 -16.50
CA LEU A 51 10.71 2.49 -15.22
C LEU A 51 9.45 1.64 -15.42
N GLY A 52 8.58 2.00 -16.37
CA GLY A 52 7.39 1.22 -16.70
C GLY A 52 7.74 -0.21 -17.13
N MET A 53 8.80 -0.38 -17.92
CA MET A 53 9.27 -1.70 -18.35
C MET A 53 9.85 -2.53 -17.20
N LEU A 54 10.58 -1.90 -16.26
CA LEU A 54 11.05 -2.59 -15.05
C LEU A 54 9.89 -3.04 -14.17
N ASP A 55 8.85 -2.22 -14.01
CA ASP A 55 7.65 -2.58 -13.27
C ASP A 55 6.91 -3.75 -13.94
N MET A 56 6.71 -3.68 -15.26
CA MET A 56 6.06 -4.73 -16.04
C MET A 56 6.83 -6.06 -16.06
N ALA A 57 8.15 -6.03 -16.13
CA ALA A 57 8.97 -7.23 -16.31
C ALA A 57 9.48 -7.78 -14.96
N VAL A 58 10.06 -6.91 -14.13
CA VAL A 58 10.88 -7.29 -12.95
C VAL A 58 10.06 -7.28 -11.64
N LEU A 59 8.87 -6.67 -11.64
CA LEU A 59 7.94 -6.65 -10.49
C LEU A 59 6.50 -6.92 -10.92
N HIS A 60 6.31 -7.79 -11.91
CA HIS A 60 5.02 -8.00 -12.55
C HIS A 60 3.91 -8.39 -11.56
N GLN A 61 2.96 -7.47 -11.34
CA GLN A 61 1.85 -7.64 -10.40
C GLN A 61 2.32 -8.05 -8.99
N GLY A 62 3.48 -7.56 -8.57
CA GLY A 62 4.08 -7.87 -7.27
C GLY A 62 4.80 -9.22 -7.18
N SER A 63 4.90 -9.96 -8.28
CA SER A 63 5.73 -11.19 -8.34
C SER A 63 7.21 -10.83 -8.39
N LEU A 64 8.03 -11.62 -7.69
CA LEU A 64 9.48 -11.43 -7.65
C LEU A 64 10.17 -12.44 -8.55
N TYR A 65 11.27 -12.02 -9.17
CA TYR A 65 12.06 -12.84 -10.09
C TYR A 65 13.54 -12.81 -9.75
N SER A 66 14.34 -13.71 -10.33
CA SER A 66 15.79 -13.72 -10.10
C SER A 66 16.49 -12.45 -10.61
N ALA A 67 15.89 -11.72 -11.56
CA ALA A 67 16.33 -10.38 -11.97
C ALA A 67 16.01 -9.26 -10.97
N THR A 68 15.08 -9.46 -10.03
CA THR A 68 14.60 -8.40 -9.12
C THR A 68 15.68 -7.90 -8.15
N PRO A 69 16.42 -8.75 -7.41
CA PRO A 69 17.48 -8.28 -6.51
C PRO A 69 18.58 -7.43 -7.20
N PRO A 70 19.20 -7.86 -8.33
CA PRO A 70 20.24 -7.05 -8.97
C PRO A 70 19.67 -5.75 -9.57
N ALA A 71 18.45 -5.76 -10.12
CA ALA A 71 17.80 -4.54 -10.59
C ALA A 71 17.54 -3.55 -9.43
N ALA A 72 17.08 -4.03 -8.27
CA ALA A 72 16.89 -3.22 -7.06
C ALA A 72 18.20 -2.57 -6.59
N LEU A 73 19.30 -3.33 -6.58
CA LEU A 73 20.62 -2.81 -6.20
C LEU A 73 21.12 -1.74 -7.18
N PHE A 74 20.90 -1.94 -8.48
CA PHE A 74 21.21 -0.93 -9.49
C PHE A 74 20.41 0.37 -9.25
N VAL A 75 19.08 0.26 -9.08
CA VAL A 75 18.22 1.42 -8.82
C VAL A 75 18.66 2.15 -7.55
N ALA A 76 18.96 1.42 -6.47
CA ALA A 76 19.46 1.98 -5.23
C ALA A 76 20.79 2.73 -5.40
N ALA A 77 21.67 2.25 -6.28
CA ALA A 77 22.97 2.87 -6.56
C ALA A 77 22.86 4.16 -7.39
N VAL A 78 21.81 4.31 -8.21
CA VAL A 78 21.64 5.50 -9.07
C VAL A 78 20.76 6.58 -8.45
N LEU A 79 20.22 6.38 -7.24
CA LEU A 79 19.30 7.33 -6.63
C LEU A 79 19.87 8.75 -6.51
N ASP A 80 21.17 8.93 -6.22
CA ASP A 80 21.78 10.28 -6.16
C ASP A 80 22.24 10.85 -7.49
N HIS A 81 22.07 10.12 -8.59
CA HIS A 81 22.41 10.64 -9.90
C HIS A 81 21.53 11.87 -10.21
N PRO A 82 22.10 13.02 -10.66
CA PRO A 82 21.31 14.24 -10.93
C PRO A 82 20.17 14.04 -11.92
N ARG A 83 20.34 13.14 -12.90
CA ARG A 83 19.28 12.78 -13.88
C ARG A 83 18.00 12.24 -13.23
N THR A 84 18.06 11.67 -12.02
CA THR A 84 16.86 11.22 -11.31
C THR A 84 16.03 12.38 -10.74
N LEU A 85 16.48 13.63 -10.84
CA LEU A 85 15.69 14.82 -10.49
C LEU A 85 14.72 15.26 -11.58
N ALA A 86 14.82 14.70 -12.79
CA ALA A 86 13.89 15.06 -13.86
C ALA A 86 12.46 14.72 -13.43
N GLU A 87 11.55 15.68 -13.61
CA GLU A 87 10.12 15.44 -13.50
C GLU A 87 9.71 14.47 -14.61
N HIS A 88 8.97 13.43 -14.25
CA HIS A 88 8.43 12.46 -15.19
C HIS A 88 6.93 12.32 -14.95
N GLU A 89 6.19 12.16 -16.03
CA GLU A 89 4.84 11.60 -16.01
C GLU A 89 4.95 10.07 -16.00
N SER A 90 4.04 9.40 -15.31
CA SER A 90 4.06 7.93 -15.29
C SER A 90 3.82 7.35 -16.68
N HIS A 91 4.50 6.25 -16.98
CA HIS A 91 4.25 5.48 -18.20
C HIS A 91 2.83 4.89 -18.21
N TYR A 92 2.25 4.69 -17.02
CA TYR A 92 0.94 4.10 -16.87
C TYR A 92 -0.18 5.14 -16.88
N PRO A 93 -1.24 4.94 -17.68
CA PRO A 93 -2.31 5.93 -17.85
C PRO A 93 -3.18 6.13 -16.61
N TRP A 94 -3.09 5.24 -15.61
CA TRP A 94 -3.83 5.36 -14.34
C TRP A 94 -3.04 6.07 -13.23
N ASP A 95 -1.76 6.36 -13.44
CA ASP A 95 -0.96 7.17 -12.51
C ASP A 95 -0.72 8.56 -13.11
N GLU A 96 -1.63 9.49 -12.83
CA GLU A 96 -1.60 10.87 -13.34
C GLU A 96 -0.57 11.77 -12.62
N ARG A 97 0.27 11.21 -11.74
CA ARG A 97 1.23 12.00 -10.94
C ARG A 97 2.45 12.39 -11.78
N THR A 98 2.74 13.68 -11.84
CA THR A 98 4.07 14.20 -12.20
C THR A 98 4.93 14.31 -10.95
N ARG A 99 6.11 13.67 -10.95
CA ARG A 99 7.07 13.72 -9.82
C ARG A 99 8.51 13.54 -10.30
N PRO A 100 9.54 13.85 -9.49
CA PRO A 100 10.91 13.49 -9.82
C PRO A 100 11.05 11.97 -10.01
N LEU A 101 11.79 11.51 -11.02
CA LEU A 101 12.07 10.08 -11.25
C LEU A 101 12.58 9.40 -9.97
N ARG A 102 13.39 10.11 -9.17
CA ARG A 102 13.89 9.62 -7.88
C ARG A 102 12.77 9.20 -6.94
N ALA A 103 11.67 9.96 -6.86
CA ALA A 103 10.55 9.59 -6.01
C ALA A 103 9.93 8.26 -6.47
N ALA A 104 9.71 8.10 -7.78
CA ALA A 104 9.17 6.85 -8.33
C ALA A 104 10.13 5.66 -8.18
N LEU A 105 11.44 5.86 -8.35
CA LEU A 105 12.44 4.83 -8.10
C LEU A 105 12.45 4.39 -6.63
N ILE A 106 12.34 5.34 -5.69
CA ILE A 106 12.25 5.02 -4.26
C ILE A 106 10.96 4.23 -3.98
N GLU A 107 9.81 4.64 -4.53
CA GLU A 107 8.54 3.90 -4.41
C GLU A 107 8.67 2.47 -4.94
N TRP A 108 9.28 2.30 -6.11
CA TRP A 108 9.50 0.99 -6.73
C TRP A 108 10.37 0.07 -5.84
N LEU A 109 11.42 0.60 -5.21
CA LEU A 109 12.18 -0.14 -4.19
C LEU A 109 11.34 -0.52 -2.97
N GLY A 110 10.38 0.34 -2.59
CA GLY A 110 9.43 0.08 -1.51
C GLY A 110 8.48 -1.07 -1.84
N GLN A 111 7.98 -1.13 -3.07
CA GLN A 111 7.12 -2.22 -3.53
C GLN A 111 7.88 -3.56 -3.50
N ILE A 112 9.14 -3.59 -3.92
CA ILE A 112 9.99 -4.81 -3.80
C ILE A 112 10.11 -5.24 -2.34
N ALA A 113 10.34 -4.29 -1.42
CA ALA A 113 10.44 -4.59 0.01
C ALA A 113 9.13 -5.13 0.58
N ASP A 114 7.99 -4.61 0.13
CA ASP A 114 6.66 -5.09 0.54
C ASP A 114 6.36 -6.50 0.01
N CYS A 115 6.58 -6.72 -1.29
CA CYS A 115 6.43 -8.04 -1.91
C CYS A 115 7.33 -9.09 -1.25
N ALA A 116 8.58 -8.74 -0.91
CA ALA A 116 9.51 -9.63 -0.23
C ALA A 116 9.08 -9.96 1.21
N ALA A 117 8.25 -9.13 1.84
CA ALA A 117 7.68 -9.38 3.16
C ALA A 117 6.48 -10.34 3.15
N TYR A 118 6.01 -10.77 1.96
CA TYR A 118 4.99 -11.82 1.85
C TYR A 118 5.48 -13.10 2.54
N GLY A 119 4.59 -13.78 3.27
CA GLY A 119 4.94 -14.96 4.07
C GLY A 119 5.59 -14.66 5.42
N GLU A 120 6.42 -13.61 5.56
CA GLU A 120 6.86 -13.12 6.88
C GLU A 120 5.67 -12.55 7.67
N THR A 121 4.74 -11.90 6.96
CA THR A 121 3.57 -11.24 7.55
C THR A 121 2.32 -12.13 7.55
N THR A 122 2.16 -12.99 6.55
CA THR A 122 0.94 -13.80 6.33
C THR A 122 1.07 -15.25 6.79
N GLY A 123 2.29 -15.76 6.97
CA GLY A 123 2.57 -17.18 7.17
C GLY A 123 2.29 -18.06 5.93
N GLY A 124 1.98 -17.45 4.78
CA GLY A 124 1.75 -18.14 3.51
C GLY A 124 3.04 -18.42 2.74
N GLU A 125 3.00 -19.41 1.85
CA GLU A 125 4.06 -19.65 0.87
C GLU A 125 3.88 -18.69 -0.32
N ASP A 126 4.96 -18.00 -0.71
CA ASP A 126 4.95 -17.24 -1.96
C ASP A 126 4.95 -18.17 -3.18
N SER A 127 4.47 -17.65 -4.31
CA SER A 127 4.47 -18.37 -5.59
C SER A 127 5.70 -18.07 -6.44
N ASN A 128 6.76 -17.50 -5.87
CA ASN A 128 7.97 -17.16 -6.60
C ASN A 128 8.86 -18.39 -6.79
N ASP A 129 9.80 -18.31 -7.73
CA ASP A 129 10.77 -19.37 -7.91
C ASP A 129 11.63 -19.58 -6.64
N PRO A 130 12.08 -20.82 -6.36
CA PRO A 130 12.83 -21.13 -5.16
C PRO A 130 14.03 -20.20 -4.93
N GLY A 131 14.07 -19.56 -3.77
CA GLY A 131 15.18 -18.70 -3.34
C GLY A 131 15.09 -17.24 -3.79
N VAL A 132 14.15 -16.88 -4.70
CA VAL A 132 14.00 -15.50 -5.19
C VAL A 132 13.61 -14.54 -4.07
N THR A 133 12.59 -14.88 -3.28
CA THR A 133 12.16 -14.05 -2.15
C THR A 133 13.28 -13.86 -1.14
N ALA A 134 14.04 -14.92 -0.83
CA ALA A 134 15.19 -14.85 0.06
C ALA A 134 16.30 -13.92 -0.48
N ALA A 135 16.55 -13.95 -1.80
CA ALA A 135 17.50 -13.04 -2.44
C ALA A 135 17.02 -11.57 -2.38
N CYS A 136 15.72 -11.31 -2.53
CA CYS A 136 15.16 -9.96 -2.37
C CYS A 136 15.28 -9.46 -0.91
N ARG A 137 15.05 -10.35 0.07
CA ARG A 137 15.25 -10.02 1.50
C ARG A 137 16.71 -9.69 1.80
N ALA A 138 17.65 -10.42 1.21
CA ALA A 138 19.08 -10.22 1.42
C ALA A 138 19.59 -8.84 0.99
N VAL A 139 18.91 -8.15 0.06
CA VAL A 139 19.29 -6.79 -0.37
C VAL A 139 18.65 -5.67 0.45
N ARG A 140 17.67 -5.95 1.31
CA ARG A 140 16.96 -4.93 2.13
C ARG A 140 17.92 -3.98 2.89
N PRO A 141 19.00 -4.44 3.53
CA PRO A 141 19.92 -3.53 4.21
C PRO A 141 20.60 -2.53 3.28
N ALA A 142 20.99 -2.95 2.07
CA ALA A 142 21.58 -2.06 1.07
C ALA A 142 20.54 -1.03 0.58
N LEU A 143 19.30 -1.46 0.35
CA LEU A 143 18.21 -0.56 -0.03
C LEU A 143 17.95 0.50 1.06
N TYR A 144 17.89 0.08 2.33
CA TYR A 144 17.71 0.99 3.45
C TYR A 144 18.84 2.02 3.55
N GLN A 145 20.09 1.58 3.38
CA GLN A 145 21.24 2.48 3.37
C GLN A 145 21.13 3.57 2.30
N SER A 146 20.67 3.22 1.10
CA SER A 146 20.49 4.18 0.01
C SER A 146 19.29 5.11 0.21
N VAL A 147 18.21 4.63 0.83
CA VAL A 147 16.93 5.36 0.91
C VAL A 147 16.86 6.28 2.15
N GLN A 148 17.42 5.90 3.30
CA GLN A 148 17.17 6.59 4.58
C GLN A 148 17.48 8.10 4.56
N ARG A 149 18.46 8.54 3.77
CA ARG A 149 18.84 9.97 3.63
C ARG A 149 17.72 10.84 3.06
N TYR A 150 16.80 10.24 2.30
CA TYR A 150 15.72 10.95 1.63
C TYR A 150 14.51 11.23 2.55
N LEU A 151 14.51 10.72 3.78
CA LEU A 151 13.52 11.09 4.81
C LEU A 151 13.52 12.59 5.11
N SER A 152 14.63 13.29 4.82
CA SER A 152 14.80 14.73 5.02
C SER A 152 15.05 15.49 3.70
N ASP A 153 14.76 14.88 2.55
CA ASP A 153 14.93 15.53 1.24
C ASP A 153 14.10 16.83 1.17
N PRO A 154 14.54 17.93 0.54
CA PRO A 154 13.72 19.14 0.42
C PRO A 154 12.46 18.94 -0.43
N HIS A 155 12.43 17.98 -1.35
CA HIS A 155 11.29 17.74 -2.21
C HIS A 155 10.23 16.86 -1.52
N PRO A 156 8.97 17.32 -1.40
CA PRO A 156 7.93 16.60 -0.65
C PRO A 156 7.63 15.19 -1.22
N ALA A 157 7.58 15.03 -2.54
CA ALA A 157 7.35 13.72 -3.15
C ALA A 157 8.48 12.72 -2.88
N ILE A 158 9.73 13.20 -2.77
CA ILE A 158 10.88 12.34 -2.47
C ILE A 158 10.84 11.92 -1.00
N ARG A 159 10.50 12.85 -0.08
CA ARG A 159 10.28 12.51 1.33
C ARG A 159 9.18 11.48 1.51
N GLU A 160 8.03 11.67 0.86
CA GLU A 160 6.90 10.75 0.96
C GLU A 160 7.26 9.35 0.47
N ALA A 161 7.86 9.25 -0.71
CA ALA A 161 8.37 8.00 -1.25
C ALA A 161 9.33 7.33 -0.25
N ALA A 162 10.26 8.10 0.32
CA ALA A 162 11.22 7.59 1.29
C ALA A 162 10.53 7.08 2.58
N VAL A 163 9.53 7.78 3.10
CA VAL A 163 8.77 7.33 4.28
C VAL A 163 8.04 6.03 3.97
N GLY A 164 7.36 5.91 2.82
CA GLY A 164 6.70 4.67 2.41
C GLY A 164 7.70 3.50 2.31
N THR A 165 8.79 3.68 1.56
CA THR A 165 9.81 2.63 1.38
C THR A 165 10.49 2.23 2.68
N VAL A 166 10.84 3.19 3.54
CA VAL A 166 11.43 2.90 4.85
C VAL A 166 10.42 2.20 5.77
N THR A 167 9.12 2.45 5.60
CA THR A 167 8.08 1.73 6.35
C THR A 167 8.19 0.23 6.11
N HIS A 168 8.23 -0.22 4.85
CA HIS A 168 8.34 -1.64 4.51
C HIS A 168 9.71 -2.21 4.90
N LEU A 169 10.80 -1.48 4.64
CA LEU A 169 12.16 -1.95 4.96
C LEU A 169 12.36 -2.16 6.46
N LEU A 170 11.93 -1.24 7.32
CA LEU A 170 12.16 -1.34 8.77
C LEU A 170 11.24 -2.33 9.49
N ARG A 171 10.22 -2.86 8.81
CA ARG A 171 9.43 -4.00 9.33
C ARG A 171 10.20 -5.32 9.22
N ALA A 172 11.26 -5.37 8.42
CA ALA A 172 12.15 -6.53 8.35
C ALA A 172 12.87 -6.73 9.71
N PRO A 173 12.91 -7.96 10.25
CA PRO A 173 13.55 -8.23 11.55
C PRO A 173 15.00 -7.74 11.63
N GLU A 174 15.76 -7.87 10.54
CA GLU A 174 17.17 -7.46 10.47
C GLU A 174 17.39 -5.93 10.43
N LEU A 175 16.34 -5.13 10.22
CA LEU A 175 16.41 -3.67 10.19
C LEU A 175 15.64 -2.99 11.33
N ALA A 176 14.92 -3.76 12.15
CA ALA A 176 14.08 -3.24 13.22
C ALA A 176 14.84 -2.37 14.24
N GLU A 177 16.15 -2.56 14.40
CA GLU A 177 17.00 -1.74 15.28
C GLU A 177 17.06 -0.26 14.89
N HIS A 178 16.76 0.07 13.63
CA HIS A 178 16.77 1.44 13.13
C HIS A 178 15.45 2.20 13.37
N ILE A 179 14.38 1.51 13.77
CA ILE A 179 13.06 2.11 14.01
C ILE A 179 13.13 3.31 14.98
N PRO A 180 13.80 3.25 16.15
CA PRO A 180 13.81 4.38 17.09
C PRO A 180 14.39 5.66 16.49
N HIS A 181 15.44 5.55 15.68
CA HIS A 181 16.05 6.70 15.01
C HIS A 181 15.11 7.28 13.94
N ALA A 182 14.57 6.43 13.06
CA ALA A 182 13.62 6.86 12.02
C ALA A 182 12.35 7.47 12.63
N ALA A 183 11.82 6.88 13.70
CA ALA A 183 10.66 7.39 14.42
C ALA A 183 10.89 8.80 14.99
N GLY A 184 12.09 9.11 15.46
CA GLY A 184 12.45 10.46 15.92
C GLY A 184 12.25 11.51 14.81
N HIS A 185 12.71 11.21 13.59
CA HIS A 185 12.51 12.08 12.43
C HIS A 185 11.02 12.25 12.08
N LEU A 186 10.26 11.14 12.04
CA LEU A 186 8.83 11.20 11.70
C LEU A 186 8.02 11.98 12.75
N ARG A 187 8.34 11.86 14.03
CA ARG A 187 7.70 12.65 15.09
C ARG A 187 8.01 14.14 14.93
N HIS A 188 9.22 14.49 14.53
CA HIS A 188 9.57 15.88 14.23
C HIS A 188 8.76 16.41 13.05
N THR A 189 8.67 15.65 11.95
CA THR A 189 7.86 16.03 10.78
C THR A 189 6.38 16.16 11.13
N LEU A 190 5.81 15.22 11.89
CA LEU A 190 4.41 15.23 12.31
C LEU A 190 4.07 16.49 13.13
N ALA A 191 5.01 16.93 13.99
CA ALA A 191 4.83 18.11 14.83
C ALA A 191 5.00 19.46 14.10
N HIS A 192 5.81 19.53 13.04
CA HIS A 192 6.22 20.81 12.43
C HIS A 192 5.81 20.99 10.97
N SER A 193 5.49 19.91 10.24
CA SER A 193 5.05 20.04 8.85
C SER A 193 3.66 20.69 8.80
N PRO A 194 3.43 21.67 7.90
CA PRO A 194 2.09 22.19 7.64
C PRO A 194 1.26 21.24 6.75
N SER A 195 1.87 20.20 6.18
CA SER A 195 1.21 19.31 5.23
C SER A 195 0.45 18.20 5.96
N ARG A 196 -0.89 18.20 5.83
CA ARG A 196 -1.76 17.08 6.26
C ARG A 196 -1.19 15.74 5.79
N ARG A 197 -0.83 15.66 4.51
CA ARG A 197 -0.36 14.45 3.85
C ARG A 197 0.89 13.90 4.54
N GLU A 198 1.91 14.74 4.74
CA GLU A 198 3.16 14.30 5.39
C GLU A 198 2.93 13.85 6.84
N ARG A 199 2.10 14.60 7.59
CA ARG A 199 1.77 14.27 8.98
C ARG A 199 1.02 12.94 9.08
N ALA A 200 0.05 12.71 8.19
CA ALA A 200 -0.71 11.47 8.10
C ALA A 200 0.20 10.28 7.75
N THR A 201 1.05 10.42 6.73
CA THR A 201 2.05 9.41 6.34
C THR A 201 2.97 9.06 7.52
N CYS A 202 3.42 10.05 8.29
CA CYS A 202 4.21 9.83 9.52
C CYS A 202 3.41 9.07 10.60
N ALA A 203 2.15 9.45 10.84
CA ALA A 203 1.30 8.82 11.85
C ALA A 203 1.04 7.34 11.54
N VAL A 204 0.71 7.01 10.28
CA VAL A 204 0.52 5.62 9.83
C VAL A 204 1.81 4.82 10.01
N THR A 205 2.94 5.38 9.56
CA THR A 205 4.25 4.71 9.63
C THR A 205 4.65 4.41 11.07
N LEU A 206 4.49 5.37 11.98
CA LEU A 206 4.75 5.17 13.41
C LEU A 206 3.88 4.04 13.97
N GLY A 207 2.60 4.00 13.60
CA GLY A 207 1.69 2.92 14.00
C GLY A 207 2.14 1.54 13.48
N LEU A 208 2.54 1.44 12.22
CA LEU A 208 3.02 0.21 11.59
C LEU A 208 4.33 -0.32 12.19
N TRP A 209 5.17 0.56 12.75
CA TRP A 209 6.36 0.19 13.53
C TRP A 209 6.06 -0.09 15.01
N GLY A 210 4.79 -0.15 15.39
CA GLY A 210 4.37 -0.36 16.77
C GLY A 210 4.88 0.75 17.69
N GLN A 211 5.03 1.98 17.21
CA GLN A 211 5.33 3.15 18.04
C GLN A 211 4.03 3.70 18.64
N ASP A 212 4.16 4.39 19.78
CA ASP A 212 3.00 5.04 20.39
C ASP A 212 2.54 6.25 19.56
N THR A 213 1.28 6.21 19.13
CA THR A 213 0.59 7.26 18.38
C THR A 213 -0.61 7.85 19.12
N THR A 214 -0.85 7.47 20.38
CA THR A 214 -2.01 7.91 21.18
C THR A 214 -2.10 9.43 21.30
N ALA A 215 -0.96 10.11 21.46
CA ALA A 215 -0.88 11.57 21.52
C ALA A 215 -1.40 12.27 20.24
N TYR A 216 -1.49 11.56 19.12
CA TYR A 216 -1.97 12.09 17.84
C TYR A 216 -3.45 11.80 17.59
N LEU A 217 -4.15 11.13 18.52
CA LEU A 217 -5.61 10.98 18.43
C LEU A 217 -6.34 12.32 18.66
N ASP A 218 -5.69 13.30 19.28
CA ASP A 218 -6.15 14.68 19.49
C ASP A 218 -5.66 15.65 18.41
N ASP A 219 -5.14 15.13 17.28
CA ASP A 219 -4.71 16.00 16.19
C ASP A 219 -5.88 16.86 15.68
N PRO A 220 -5.67 18.19 15.48
CA PRO A 220 -6.72 19.05 14.95
C PRO A 220 -7.11 18.68 13.51
N ASP A 221 -6.24 17.99 12.77
CA ASP A 221 -6.58 17.48 11.45
C ASP A 221 -7.19 16.06 11.55
N PRO A 222 -8.47 15.87 11.16
CA PRO A 222 -9.14 14.58 11.30
C PRO A 222 -8.49 13.47 10.49
N ALA A 223 -7.84 13.78 9.37
CA ALA A 223 -7.15 12.77 8.57
C ALA A 223 -5.90 12.23 9.30
N VAL A 224 -5.17 13.11 10.00
CA VAL A 224 -4.00 12.73 10.80
C VAL A 224 -4.42 11.94 12.04
N ALA A 225 -5.47 12.39 12.74
CA ALA A 225 -6.02 11.65 13.89
C ALA A 225 -6.51 10.25 13.50
N THR A 226 -7.22 10.14 12.37
CA THR A 226 -7.69 8.85 11.84
C THR A 226 -6.51 7.94 11.44
N CYS A 227 -5.46 8.49 10.84
CA CYS A 227 -4.24 7.73 10.53
C CYS A 227 -3.54 7.22 11.80
N ALA A 228 -3.48 8.02 12.87
CA ALA A 228 -2.96 7.57 14.16
C ALA A 228 -3.83 6.45 14.77
N ALA A 229 -5.14 6.54 14.62
CA ALA A 229 -6.11 5.55 15.12
C ALA A 229 -5.94 4.16 14.51
N LEU A 230 -5.37 4.05 13.30
CA LEU A 230 -5.13 2.77 12.62
C LEU A 230 -4.12 1.87 13.34
N ALA A 231 -3.24 2.41 14.18
CA ALA A 231 -2.24 1.61 14.89
C ALA A 231 -2.87 0.51 15.76
N ASP A 232 -2.30 -0.70 15.73
CA ASP A 232 -2.80 -1.85 16.52
C ASP A 232 -2.79 -1.57 18.03
N ARG A 233 -1.80 -0.80 18.51
CA ARG A 233 -1.74 -0.37 19.92
C ARG A 233 -2.97 0.43 20.36
N ASN A 234 -3.65 1.08 19.43
CA ASN A 234 -4.84 1.88 19.69
C ASN A 234 -6.13 1.05 19.58
N ALA A 235 -6.07 -0.26 19.37
CA ALA A 235 -7.27 -1.10 19.25
C ALA A 235 -8.17 -1.08 20.49
N GLY A 236 -7.60 -0.90 21.69
CA GLY A 236 -8.34 -0.77 22.94
C GLY A 236 -8.84 0.66 23.24
N GLU A 237 -8.43 1.66 22.46
CA GLU A 237 -8.78 3.05 22.69
C GLU A 237 -10.14 3.38 22.05
N ALA A 238 -11.17 3.60 22.88
CA ALA A 238 -12.52 3.91 22.39
C ALA A 238 -12.55 5.11 21.42
N LYS A 239 -11.69 6.11 21.67
CA LYS A 239 -11.53 7.27 20.81
C LYS A 239 -10.97 6.92 19.42
N ALA A 240 -10.02 6.00 19.36
CA ALA A 240 -9.45 5.56 18.08
C ALA A 240 -10.52 4.89 17.22
N THR A 241 -11.31 3.97 17.81
CA THR A 241 -12.44 3.35 17.11
C THR A 241 -13.49 4.37 16.68
N ALA A 242 -13.81 5.36 17.51
CA ALA A 242 -14.74 6.42 17.16
C ALA A 242 -14.28 7.27 15.97
N LEU A 243 -12.98 7.56 15.86
CA LEU A 243 -12.40 8.27 14.70
C LEU A 243 -12.56 7.47 13.40
N LEU A 244 -12.31 6.15 13.45
CA LEU A 244 -12.50 5.28 12.28
C LEU A 244 -13.97 5.25 11.82
N LEU A 245 -14.90 5.11 12.76
CA LEU A 245 -16.33 5.11 12.47
C LEU A 245 -16.81 6.45 11.91
N ALA A 246 -16.40 7.57 12.51
CA ALA A 246 -16.76 8.90 12.05
C ALA A 246 -16.26 9.17 10.62
N ALA A 247 -15.05 8.72 10.28
CA ALA A 247 -14.52 8.81 8.92
C ALA A 247 -15.33 7.95 7.93
N LEU A 248 -15.71 6.72 8.34
CA LEU A 248 -16.50 5.80 7.51
C LEU A 248 -17.97 6.20 7.34
N GLU A 249 -18.51 7.05 8.21
CA GLU A 249 -19.84 7.67 8.00
C GLU A 249 -19.82 8.70 6.85
N HIS A 250 -18.65 9.23 6.51
CA HIS A 250 -18.41 10.16 5.40
C HIS A 250 -17.34 9.63 4.41
N PRO A 251 -17.54 8.46 3.79
CA PRO A 251 -16.47 7.73 3.11
C PRO A 251 -15.89 8.47 1.90
N ALA A 252 -16.72 9.24 1.17
CA ALA A 252 -16.25 10.08 0.06
C ALA A 252 -15.33 11.21 0.52
N GLU A 253 -15.57 11.77 1.71
CA GLU A 253 -14.71 12.80 2.30
C GLU A 253 -13.39 12.18 2.77
N ALA A 254 -13.46 11.04 3.46
CA ALA A 254 -12.28 10.30 3.91
C ALA A 254 -11.34 9.96 2.74
N ASP A 255 -11.87 9.50 1.61
CA ASP A 255 -11.07 9.23 0.41
C ASP A 255 -10.52 10.51 -0.24
N ALA A 256 -11.21 11.64 -0.10
CA ALA A 256 -10.74 12.93 -0.61
C ALA A 256 -9.62 13.55 0.24
N TRP A 257 -9.38 13.07 1.46
CA TRP A 257 -8.27 13.55 2.30
C TRP A 257 -6.90 13.31 1.64
N PHE A 258 -6.79 12.26 0.82
CA PHE A 258 -5.55 11.88 0.14
C PHE A 258 -5.80 11.66 -1.36
N ARG A 259 -5.57 12.73 -2.13
CA ARG A 259 -5.48 12.67 -3.60
C ARG A 259 -4.12 13.21 -4.05
N PRO A 260 -3.27 12.39 -4.70
CA PRO A 260 -3.40 10.93 -4.93
C PRO A 260 -3.43 10.12 -3.62
N HIS A 261 -3.67 8.81 -3.63
CA HIS A 261 -3.65 7.99 -2.40
C HIS A 261 -2.28 8.03 -1.69
N LEU A 262 -2.26 7.74 -0.38
CA LEU A 262 -0.98 7.55 0.32
C LEU A 262 -0.34 6.22 -0.12
N PRO A 263 0.99 6.14 -0.18
CA PRO A 263 1.69 4.91 -0.60
C PRO A 263 1.45 3.73 0.35
N HIS A 264 1.00 3.98 1.58
CA HIS A 264 0.72 2.97 2.60
C HIS A 264 -0.58 2.20 2.39
N PHE A 265 -1.47 2.67 1.52
CA PHE A 265 -2.80 2.11 1.37
C PHE A 265 -2.98 1.52 -0.03
N ASP A 266 -3.50 0.30 -0.06
CA ASP A 266 -3.97 -0.32 -1.29
C ASP A 266 -5.41 0.11 -1.57
N GLY A 267 -5.63 0.75 -2.71
CA GLY A 267 -6.92 1.30 -3.12
C GLY A 267 -7.40 2.50 -2.29
N TRP A 268 -8.72 2.59 -2.14
CA TRP A 268 -9.37 3.71 -1.44
C TRP A 268 -9.12 3.66 0.07
N PHE A 269 -8.92 4.82 0.69
CA PHE A 269 -8.60 4.91 2.12
C PHE A 269 -9.67 4.24 2.99
N ARG A 270 -10.95 4.39 2.60
CA ARG A 270 -12.08 3.74 3.26
C ARG A 270 -11.96 2.21 3.41
N PHE A 271 -11.27 1.52 2.51
CA PHE A 271 -11.07 0.07 2.61
C PHE A 271 -10.15 -0.30 3.77
N THR A 272 -9.09 0.48 3.98
CA THR A 272 -8.20 0.31 5.14
C THR A 272 -8.94 0.63 6.44
N LEU A 273 -9.73 1.71 6.46
CA LEU A 273 -10.54 2.08 7.61
C LEU A 273 -11.53 0.97 7.99
N LEU A 274 -12.26 0.45 7.00
CA LEU A 274 -13.27 -0.57 7.20
C LEU A 274 -12.65 -1.86 7.73
N ARG A 275 -11.53 -2.32 7.16
CA ARG A 275 -10.83 -3.51 7.64
C ARG A 275 -10.53 -3.42 9.14
N VAL A 276 -10.01 -2.29 9.60
CA VAL A 276 -9.68 -2.08 11.02
C VAL A 276 -10.94 -1.92 11.87
N ALA A 277 -11.98 -1.23 11.38
CA ALA A 277 -13.24 -1.10 12.10
C ALA A 277 -13.93 -2.47 12.30
N LEU A 278 -13.89 -3.34 11.30
CA LEU A 278 -14.45 -4.70 11.36
C LEU A 278 -13.83 -5.53 12.50
N GLU A 279 -12.56 -5.30 12.84
CA GLU A 279 -11.88 -6.01 13.93
C GLU A 279 -12.25 -5.45 15.32
N ARG A 280 -12.68 -4.19 15.40
CA ARG A 280 -12.81 -3.45 16.67
C ARG A 280 -14.24 -3.22 17.16
N THR A 281 -15.24 -3.43 16.33
CA THR A 281 -16.62 -3.05 16.64
C THR A 281 -17.59 -4.23 16.59
N THR A 282 -18.81 -4.07 17.09
CA THR A 282 -19.94 -4.95 16.73
C THR A 282 -20.60 -4.48 15.42
N LEU A 283 -21.58 -5.23 14.92
CA LEU A 283 -22.41 -4.77 13.78
C LEU A 283 -23.21 -3.53 14.16
N GLU A 284 -23.76 -3.48 15.37
CA GLU A 284 -24.60 -2.38 15.85
C GLU A 284 -23.83 -1.05 15.89
N GLU A 285 -22.58 -1.07 16.36
CA GLU A 285 -21.69 0.09 16.36
C GLU A 285 -21.28 0.52 14.95
N LEU A 286 -21.04 -0.46 14.06
CA LEU A 286 -20.61 -0.21 12.68
C LEU A 286 -21.76 0.20 11.75
N LEU A 287 -23.02 -0.04 12.13
CA LEU A 287 -24.16 0.06 11.23
C LEU A 287 -24.27 1.41 10.49
N PRO A 288 -24.13 2.58 11.13
CA PRO A 288 -24.20 3.86 10.41
C PRO A 288 -23.13 3.98 9.31
N ALA A 289 -21.89 3.63 9.64
CA ALA A 289 -20.76 3.59 8.72
C ALA A 289 -20.97 2.53 7.61
N ALA A 290 -21.46 1.34 7.94
CA ALA A 290 -21.76 0.28 6.97
C ALA A 290 -22.80 0.73 5.93
N LEU A 291 -23.86 1.41 6.38
CA LEU A 291 -24.88 1.98 5.49
C LEU A 291 -24.32 3.12 4.62
N ALA A 292 -23.33 3.88 5.12
CA ALA A 292 -22.65 4.90 4.33
C ALA A 292 -21.75 4.30 3.26
N MET A 293 -21.01 3.25 3.61
CA MET A 293 -20.15 2.49 2.71
C MET A 293 -20.93 1.82 1.57
N LEU A 294 -22.09 1.22 1.88
CA LEU A 294 -22.95 0.57 0.87
C LEU A 294 -23.37 1.53 -0.26
N ARG A 295 -23.54 2.83 0.01
CA ARG A 295 -23.89 3.80 -1.05
C ARG A 295 -22.77 4.09 -2.03
N MET A 296 -21.55 3.62 -1.74
CA MET A 296 -20.37 3.78 -2.59
C MET A 296 -19.81 2.44 -3.09
N SER A 297 -20.45 1.33 -2.71
CA SER A 297 -19.99 0.00 -3.11
C SER A 297 -20.43 -0.34 -4.52
N SER A 298 -19.86 -1.41 -5.06
CA SER A 298 -20.29 -1.99 -6.32
C SER A 298 -19.93 -3.47 -6.37
N HIS A 299 -20.42 -4.16 -7.38
CA HIS A 299 -20.00 -5.53 -7.70
C HIS A 299 -18.49 -5.67 -7.98
N PHE A 300 -17.77 -4.58 -8.25
CA PHE A 300 -16.31 -4.58 -8.42
C PHE A 300 -15.55 -4.40 -7.10
N THR A 301 -16.17 -3.85 -6.06
CA THR A 301 -15.49 -3.54 -4.78
C THR A 301 -15.77 -4.54 -3.67
N VAL A 302 -16.59 -5.56 -3.95
CA VAL A 302 -17.11 -6.55 -2.99
C VAL A 302 -16.06 -7.16 -2.06
N GLU A 303 -14.83 -7.37 -2.53
CA GLU A 303 -13.74 -7.93 -1.74
C GLU A 303 -13.31 -7.02 -0.59
N TRP A 304 -13.49 -5.70 -0.72
CA TRP A 304 -12.95 -4.69 0.19
C TRP A 304 -14.01 -3.95 1.00
N ASP A 305 -15.30 -4.00 0.62
CA ASP A 305 -16.37 -3.30 1.32
C ASP A 305 -17.51 -4.21 1.82
N TRP A 306 -18.52 -4.47 1.00
CA TRP A 306 -19.78 -5.04 1.45
C TRP A 306 -19.70 -6.55 1.69
N GLY A 307 -18.77 -7.26 1.04
CA GLY A 307 -18.50 -8.67 1.31
C GLY A 307 -18.03 -8.92 2.76
N PRO A 308 -16.95 -8.25 3.23
CA PRO A 308 -16.54 -8.28 4.63
C PRO A 308 -17.64 -7.85 5.61
N LEU A 309 -18.43 -6.84 5.27
CA LEU A 309 -19.58 -6.41 6.08
C LEU A 309 -20.67 -7.51 6.18
N MET A 310 -20.93 -8.27 5.12
CA MET A 310 -21.84 -9.42 5.17
C MET A 310 -21.36 -10.48 6.15
N VAL A 311 -20.06 -10.81 6.13
CA VAL A 311 -19.47 -11.75 7.09
C VAL A 311 -19.54 -11.21 8.52
N LYS A 312 -19.34 -9.90 8.72
CA LYS A 312 -19.51 -9.26 10.03
C LYS A 312 -20.95 -9.35 10.53
N ALA A 313 -21.93 -9.21 9.63
CA ALA A 313 -23.33 -9.28 9.98
C ALA A 313 -23.81 -10.72 10.25
N PHE A 314 -23.22 -11.71 9.59
CA PHE A 314 -23.61 -13.13 9.66
C PHE A 314 -22.40 -14.04 9.91
N PRO A 315 -21.69 -13.90 11.04
CA PRO A 315 -20.47 -14.67 11.32
C PRO A 315 -20.72 -16.19 11.43
N ASP A 316 -21.93 -16.56 11.87
CA ASP A 316 -22.37 -17.96 12.02
C ASP A 316 -23.43 -18.38 10.98
N GLY A 317 -23.57 -17.62 9.89
CA GLY A 317 -24.66 -17.79 8.95
C GLY A 317 -25.98 -17.16 9.39
N HIS A 318 -27.02 -17.36 8.57
CA HIS A 318 -28.37 -16.90 8.90
C HIS A 318 -29.00 -17.70 10.05
N ARG A 319 -29.48 -16.99 11.09
CA ARG A 319 -30.27 -17.56 12.18
C ARG A 319 -31.48 -16.67 12.46
N ALA A 320 -32.67 -17.26 12.45
CA ALA A 320 -33.89 -16.54 12.78
C ALA A 320 -34.13 -16.49 14.32
N PRO A 321 -34.70 -15.39 14.85
CA PRO A 321 -35.02 -14.15 14.16
C PRO A 321 -33.80 -13.24 13.94
N LEU A 322 -33.78 -12.48 12.85
CA LEU A 322 -32.75 -11.46 12.62
C LEU A 322 -32.79 -10.35 13.66
N THR A 323 -31.61 -9.93 14.12
CA THR A 323 -31.46 -8.69 14.89
C THR A 323 -31.90 -7.48 14.06
N GLN A 324 -32.21 -6.37 14.73
CA GLN A 324 -32.59 -5.14 14.03
C GLN A 324 -31.46 -4.65 13.11
N ALA A 325 -30.19 -4.72 13.57
CA ALA A 325 -29.04 -4.31 12.78
C ALA A 325 -28.84 -5.18 11.54
N GLN A 326 -28.95 -6.50 11.66
CA GLN A 326 -28.90 -7.42 10.52
C GLN A 326 -30.01 -7.14 9.52
N ARG A 327 -31.26 -6.95 9.98
CA ARG A 327 -32.40 -6.65 9.11
C ARG A 327 -32.20 -5.33 8.35
N THR A 328 -31.75 -4.28 9.05
CA THR A 328 -31.49 -2.97 8.45
C THR A 328 -30.37 -3.03 7.42
N PHE A 329 -29.24 -3.66 7.76
CA PHE A 329 -28.10 -3.78 6.85
C PHE A 329 -28.45 -4.63 5.61
N LEU A 330 -29.05 -5.81 5.81
CA LEU A 330 -29.42 -6.71 4.71
C LEU A 330 -30.41 -6.04 3.76
N ARG A 331 -31.40 -5.31 4.30
CA ARG A 331 -32.34 -4.54 3.47
C ARG A 331 -31.63 -3.48 2.62
N ALA A 332 -30.72 -2.71 3.21
CA ALA A 332 -30.00 -1.68 2.48
C ALA A 332 -29.13 -2.27 1.36
N ALA A 333 -28.41 -3.38 1.63
CA ALA A 333 -27.63 -4.07 0.60
C ALA A 333 -28.51 -4.66 -0.51
N LEU A 334 -29.71 -5.15 -0.16
CA LEU A 334 -30.69 -5.63 -1.14
C LEU A 334 -31.34 -4.52 -1.96
N GLU A 335 -31.31 -3.27 -1.51
CA GLU A 335 -31.85 -2.11 -2.25
C GLU A 335 -30.81 -1.46 -3.17
N HIS A 336 -29.51 -1.69 -2.94
CA HIS A 336 -28.43 -1.07 -3.69
C HIS A 336 -28.06 -1.89 -4.94
N ASP A 337 -28.62 -1.51 -6.10
CA ASP A 337 -28.53 -2.29 -7.34
C ASP A 337 -27.10 -2.53 -7.87
N ASP A 338 -26.18 -1.57 -7.65
CA ASP A 338 -24.81 -1.64 -8.19
C ASP A 338 -23.99 -2.81 -7.62
N ASP A 339 -24.40 -3.35 -6.46
CA ASP A 339 -23.78 -4.51 -5.81
C ASP A 339 -24.19 -5.85 -6.46
N TRP A 340 -25.28 -5.87 -7.25
CA TRP A 340 -25.88 -7.08 -7.78
C TRP A 340 -25.45 -7.44 -9.21
N GLY A 341 -24.37 -6.82 -9.71
CA GLY A 341 -23.73 -7.21 -10.96
C GLY A 341 -23.23 -8.66 -10.99
N ASN A 342 -22.93 -9.19 -12.18
CA ASN A 342 -22.54 -10.59 -12.36
C ASN A 342 -21.04 -10.82 -12.08
N THR A 343 -20.64 -10.80 -10.80
CA THR A 343 -19.26 -11.08 -10.37
C THR A 343 -19.18 -12.30 -9.46
N ALA A 344 -18.13 -13.11 -9.63
CA ALA A 344 -17.88 -14.29 -8.81
C ALA A 344 -17.62 -13.94 -7.33
N GLY A 345 -17.01 -12.78 -7.05
CA GLY A 345 -16.69 -12.31 -5.70
C GLY A 345 -17.91 -12.26 -4.78
N ARG A 346 -19.04 -11.72 -5.27
CA ARG A 346 -20.30 -11.71 -4.51
C ARG A 346 -20.70 -13.09 -4.02
N ILE A 347 -20.68 -14.09 -4.92
CA ILE A 347 -21.11 -15.45 -4.60
C ILE A 347 -20.21 -16.05 -3.52
N ILE A 348 -18.89 -15.78 -3.60
CA ILE A 348 -17.92 -16.26 -2.61
C ILE A 348 -18.22 -15.66 -1.22
N TRP A 349 -18.41 -14.35 -1.15
CA TRP A 349 -18.67 -13.66 0.13
C TRP A 349 -20.00 -14.03 0.76
N LEU A 350 -21.08 -14.13 -0.02
CA LEU A 350 -22.39 -14.57 0.49
C LEU A 350 -22.30 -15.98 1.05
N ARG A 351 -21.64 -16.91 0.35
CA ARG A 351 -21.40 -18.27 0.86
C ARG A 351 -20.57 -18.27 2.14
N LYS A 352 -19.53 -17.43 2.21
CA LYS A 352 -18.70 -17.27 3.41
C LYS A 352 -19.51 -16.74 4.61
N ALA A 353 -20.49 -15.88 4.34
CA ALA A 353 -21.46 -15.40 5.32
C ALA A 353 -22.62 -16.40 5.60
N GLY A 354 -22.60 -17.60 5.00
CA GLY A 354 -23.65 -18.61 5.17
C GLY A 354 -25.01 -18.19 4.59
N LEU A 355 -25.01 -17.35 3.55
CA LEU A 355 -26.18 -16.77 2.91
C LEU A 355 -26.42 -17.35 1.50
N PRO A 356 -27.67 -17.36 1.01
CA PRO A 356 -27.98 -17.64 -0.39
C PRO A 356 -27.25 -16.68 -1.35
N SER A 357 -26.93 -17.16 -2.56
CA SER A 357 -26.27 -16.34 -3.59
C SER A 357 -27.23 -15.49 -4.43
N GLU A 358 -28.52 -15.85 -4.41
CA GLU A 358 -29.57 -15.20 -5.20
C GLU A 358 -30.25 -14.08 -4.40
N ARG A 359 -30.50 -12.95 -5.07
CA ARG A 359 -31.10 -11.76 -4.44
C ARG A 359 -32.49 -12.06 -3.91
N GLU A 360 -33.30 -12.79 -4.67
CA GLU A 360 -34.66 -13.18 -4.30
C GLU A 360 -34.68 -14.04 -3.04
N ALA A 361 -33.77 -15.02 -2.96
CA ALA A 361 -33.66 -15.89 -1.79
C ALA A 361 -33.20 -15.13 -0.53
N LEU A 362 -32.44 -14.05 -0.69
CA LEU A 362 -32.08 -13.16 0.42
C LEU A 362 -33.24 -12.28 0.87
N CYS A 363 -34.10 -11.82 -0.05
CA CYS A 363 -35.32 -11.10 0.29
C CYS A 363 -36.26 -11.94 1.17
N GLU A 364 -36.30 -13.26 0.99
CA GLU A 364 -37.11 -14.18 1.80
C GLU A 364 -36.63 -14.30 3.26
N LEU A 365 -35.42 -13.82 3.59
CA LEU A 365 -34.88 -13.86 4.95
C LEU A 365 -35.28 -12.65 5.82
N LEU A 366 -35.83 -11.59 5.22
CA LEU A 366 -36.26 -10.35 5.90
C LEU A 366 -37.65 -10.49 6.51
#